data_AF-A0A923CH89-F1
#
_entry.id   AF-A0A923CH89-F1
#
_cell.length_a   1.000
_cell.length_b   1.000
_cell.length_c   1.000
_cell.angle_alpha   90.00
_cell.angle_beta   90.00
_cell.angle_gamma   90.00
#
_symmetry.space_group_name_H-M   'P 1'
#
loop_
_entity.id
_entity.type
_entity.pdbx_description
1 polymer ?
#
loop_
_entity_poly.entity_id
_entity_poly.type
_entity_poly.pdbx_seq_one_letter_code
_entity_poly.pdbx_strand_id
1 'polypeptide(L)'
;MDFTVNKKSNFIFLIIFALIFCIHSSVVGQKQSAPSDTVELTSLKHWPQPVKQVPPEYPTLARQNNVEAEIMLSVLIGKDGKPKKIKVTNVKTSFMKESSVKQTASTPDPKYAKLFHKPSIDAVMKWRFTKPLKPDSTTALVWVNVPLKYQLTTQK
;
A
#
# COMPACT_ATOMS: atom_id res chain seq x y z
N MET A 1 54.71 26.46 -57.54
CA MET A 1 53.26 26.52 -57.26
C MET A 1 53.10 27.27 -55.96
N ASP A 2 53.07 28.58 -56.07
CA ASP A 2 52.97 29.51 -54.95
C ASP A 2 51.51 29.67 -54.54
N PHE A 3 51.21 29.42 -53.27
CA PHE A 3 50.00 29.91 -52.64
C PHE A 3 50.37 30.59 -51.31
N THR A 4 50.51 31.91 -51.43
CA THR A 4 50.40 32.87 -50.34
C THR A 4 48.93 33.09 -50.03
N VAL A 5 48.46 32.73 -48.83
CA VAL A 5 47.25 33.29 -48.17
C VAL A 5 47.51 33.23 -46.65
N ASN A 6 48.06 34.30 -46.07
CA ASN A 6 47.38 35.39 -45.36
C ASN A 6 46.90 35.05 -43.94
N LYS A 7 47.73 35.56 -43.01
CA LYS A 7 47.59 35.70 -41.56
C LYS A 7 46.65 36.87 -41.25
N LYS A 8 45.41 36.59 -40.83
CA LYS A 8 44.54 37.41 -39.96
C LYS A 8 43.07 36.95 -40.10
N SER A 9 42.62 36.01 -39.27
CA SER A 9 41.22 35.98 -38.81
C SER A 9 40.99 34.96 -37.67
N ASN A 10 41.91 34.89 -36.70
CA ASN A 10 41.76 34.05 -35.51
C ASN A 10 41.15 34.85 -34.34
N PHE A 11 40.05 35.55 -34.58
CA PHE A 11 39.31 36.27 -33.52
C PHE A 11 37.79 36.14 -33.61
N ILE A 12 37.27 35.57 -34.71
CA ILE A 12 35.82 35.45 -34.95
C ILE A 12 35.28 34.03 -34.68
N PHE A 13 36.16 33.07 -34.34
CA PHE A 13 35.75 31.71 -33.97
C PHE A 13 35.54 31.49 -32.46
N LEU A 14 35.75 32.52 -31.63
CA LEU A 14 35.55 32.46 -30.18
C LEU A 14 34.17 33.01 -29.73
N ILE A 15 33.32 33.43 -30.68
CA ILE A 15 32.00 34.03 -30.38
C ILE A 15 30.84 33.11 -30.80
N ILE A 16 31.09 32.01 -31.52
CA ILE A 16 30.03 31.08 -31.99
C ILE A 16 29.86 29.86 -31.06
N PHE A 17 30.76 29.62 -30.11
CA PHE A 17 30.60 28.56 -29.10
C PHE A 17 29.90 29.03 -27.80
N ALA A 18 29.46 30.30 -27.75
CA ALA A 18 28.80 30.92 -26.60
C ALA A 18 27.29 31.18 -26.83
N LEU A 19 26.66 30.46 -27.77
CA LEU A 19 25.20 30.49 -27.99
C LEU A 19 24.53 29.11 -27.83
N ILE A 20 25.29 28.08 -27.40
CA ILE A 20 24.78 26.74 -27.08
C ILE A 20 25.28 26.31 -25.69
N PHE A 21 25.20 27.21 -24.71
CA PHE A 21 25.24 26.84 -23.30
C PHE A 21 23.93 27.30 -22.67
N CYS A 22 22.99 26.36 -22.65
CA CYS A 22 22.06 26.12 -21.57
C CYS A 22 21.74 27.37 -20.76
N ILE A 23 20.73 28.13 -21.22
CA ILE A 23 19.48 28.31 -20.49
C ILE A 23 19.64 27.85 -19.03
N HIS A 24 20.35 28.66 -18.25
CA HIS A 24 20.62 28.37 -16.85
C HIS A 24 19.31 28.63 -16.15
N SER A 25 18.66 27.55 -15.76
CA SER A 25 17.71 27.42 -14.67
C SER A 25 17.32 28.75 -14.05
N SER A 26 16.23 29.34 -14.55
CA SER A 26 15.45 30.26 -13.74
C SER A 26 14.90 29.44 -12.57
N VAL A 27 15.69 29.30 -11.50
CA VAL A 27 15.13 29.07 -10.17
C VAL A 27 14.51 30.40 -9.76
N VAL A 28 13.32 30.66 -10.31
CA VAL A 28 12.41 31.59 -9.67
C VAL A 28 12.07 30.91 -8.35
N GLY A 29 12.63 31.43 -7.26
CA GLY A 29 12.15 31.17 -5.92
C GLY A 29 10.74 31.74 -5.81
N GLN A 30 9.76 31.05 -6.40
CA GLN A 30 8.37 31.20 -6.02
C GLN A 30 8.30 30.67 -4.60
N LYS A 31 8.16 31.60 -3.66
CA LYS A 31 7.39 31.38 -2.45
C LYS A 31 5.98 31.02 -2.93
N GLN A 32 5.77 29.78 -3.37
CA GLN A 32 4.43 29.28 -3.69
C GLN A 32 3.75 29.11 -2.33
N SER A 33 3.15 30.19 -1.86
CA SER A 33 1.95 30.08 -1.04
C SER A 33 1.05 29.08 -1.76
N ALA A 34 0.88 27.92 -1.13
CA ALA A 34 0.06 26.83 -1.65
C ALA A 34 -1.23 27.44 -2.22
N PRO A 35 -1.62 27.14 -3.47
CA PRO A 35 -2.96 27.46 -3.89
C PRO A 35 -3.90 26.78 -2.88
N SER A 36 -4.63 27.62 -2.16
CA SER A 36 -5.75 27.26 -1.30
C SER A 36 -6.92 26.81 -2.17
N ASP A 37 -6.65 25.86 -3.06
CA ASP A 37 -7.67 25.03 -3.67
C ASP A 37 -7.82 23.86 -2.71
N THR A 38 -8.69 24.08 -1.74
CA THR A 38 -9.19 23.06 -0.84
C THR A 38 -9.69 21.91 -1.70
N VAL A 39 -8.85 20.90 -1.92
CA VAL A 39 -9.32 19.55 -2.20
C VAL A 39 -10.21 19.24 -1.01
N GLU A 40 -11.52 19.29 -1.21
CA GLU A 40 -12.49 18.72 -0.29
C GLU A 40 -12.11 17.24 -0.19
N LEU A 41 -11.23 16.94 0.77
CA LEU A 41 -10.86 15.61 1.19
C LEU A 41 -12.15 15.00 1.69
N THR A 42 -12.93 14.42 0.76
CA THR A 42 -14.25 13.86 0.97
C THR A 42 -14.25 12.98 2.22
N SER A 43 -14.53 13.62 3.34
CA SER A 43 -14.54 12.99 4.65
C SER A 43 -15.83 12.22 4.66
N LEU A 44 -15.74 10.91 4.50
CA LEU A 44 -16.91 10.04 4.52
C LEU A 44 -17.72 10.36 5.78
N LYS A 45 -19.00 10.64 5.59
CA LYS A 45 -19.94 10.84 6.70
C LYS A 45 -20.02 9.58 7.54
N HIS A 46 -19.97 8.41 6.89
CA HIS A 46 -19.96 7.11 7.56
C HIS A 46 -18.95 6.16 6.93
N TRP A 47 -17.99 5.72 7.75
CA TRP A 47 -17.08 4.63 7.40
C TRP A 47 -17.82 3.29 7.44
N PRO A 48 -17.53 2.37 6.49
CA PRO A 48 -18.19 1.09 6.46
C PRO A 48 -17.69 0.22 7.63
N GLN A 49 -18.63 -0.25 8.45
CA GLN A 49 -18.40 -1.10 9.62
C GLN A 49 -18.93 -2.52 9.36
N PRO A 50 -18.26 -3.58 9.83
CA PRO A 50 -18.79 -4.94 9.70
C PRO A 50 -20.11 -5.09 10.46
N VAL A 51 -21.16 -5.51 9.76
CA VAL A 51 -22.49 -5.81 10.31
C VAL A 51 -22.66 -7.32 10.51
N LYS A 52 -22.09 -8.12 9.60
CA LYS A 52 -22.07 -9.58 9.71
C LYS A 52 -20.67 -10.08 9.44
N GLN A 53 -20.14 -10.83 10.38
CA GLN A 53 -18.82 -11.44 10.30
C GLN A 53 -18.98 -12.95 10.24
N VAL A 54 -18.21 -13.58 9.35
CA VAL A 54 -18.02 -15.02 9.30
C VAL A 54 -16.57 -15.27 9.72
N PRO A 55 -16.31 -16.02 10.79
CA PRO A 55 -14.94 -16.28 11.21
C PRO A 55 -14.21 -17.07 10.14
N PRO A 56 -12.90 -16.83 9.94
CA PRO A 56 -12.12 -17.63 9.02
C PRO A 56 -11.90 -19.04 9.54
N GLU A 57 -11.84 -19.98 8.60
CA GLU A 57 -11.47 -21.35 8.91
C GLU A 57 -10.01 -21.41 9.34
N TYR A 58 -9.75 -22.12 10.44
CA TYR A 58 -8.40 -22.26 10.95
C TYR A 58 -7.66 -23.35 10.16
N PRO A 59 -6.51 -23.08 9.53
CA PRO A 59 -5.79 -24.09 8.75
C PRO A 59 -5.37 -25.28 9.63
N THR A 60 -5.71 -26.51 9.22
CA THR A 60 -5.37 -27.73 9.96
C THR A 60 -3.88 -27.84 10.27
N LEU A 61 -3.02 -27.55 9.27
CA LEU A 61 -1.58 -27.59 9.44
C LEU A 61 -1.08 -26.55 10.46
N ALA A 62 -1.66 -25.36 10.49
CA ALA A 62 -1.32 -24.35 11.49
C ALA A 62 -1.73 -24.80 12.89
N ARG A 63 -2.91 -25.41 13.03
CA ARG A 63 -3.42 -25.93 14.31
C ARG A 63 -2.53 -27.05 14.85
N GLN A 64 -2.14 -27.99 13.99
CA GLN A 64 -1.26 -29.10 14.35
C GLN A 64 0.14 -28.65 14.79
N ASN A 65 0.61 -27.50 14.29
CA ASN A 65 1.93 -26.96 14.59
C ASN A 65 1.87 -25.81 15.62
N ASN A 66 0.73 -25.62 16.29
CA ASN A 66 0.52 -24.58 17.29
C ASN A 66 0.86 -23.16 16.80
N VAL A 67 0.55 -22.87 15.52
CA VAL A 67 0.87 -21.60 14.85
C VAL A 67 -0.34 -20.68 14.85
N GLU A 68 -0.21 -19.57 15.57
CA GLU A 68 -1.15 -18.46 15.57
C GLU A 68 -0.76 -17.39 14.53
N ALA A 69 -1.71 -16.52 14.17
CA ALA A 69 -1.45 -15.44 13.24
C ALA A 69 -2.33 -14.20 13.44
N GLU A 70 -1.77 -13.04 13.12
CA GLU A 70 -2.50 -11.79 12.92
C GLU A 70 -2.35 -11.38 11.45
N ILE A 71 -3.48 -11.15 10.78
CA ILE A 71 -3.54 -10.75 9.38
C ILE A 71 -4.21 -9.41 9.26
N MET A 72 -3.56 -8.50 8.55
CA MET A 72 -4.17 -7.26 8.10
C MET A 72 -4.57 -7.41 6.63
N LEU A 73 -5.85 -7.19 6.38
CA LEU A 73 -6.41 -7.17 5.03
C LEU A 73 -6.85 -5.75 4.68
N SER A 74 -6.48 -5.27 3.50
CA SER A 74 -7.13 -4.11 2.90
C SER A 74 -8.26 -4.59 2.02
N VAL A 75 -9.49 -4.14 2.31
CA VAL A 75 -10.73 -4.60 1.68
C VAL A 75 -11.40 -3.42 0.99
N LEU A 76 -11.66 -3.54 -0.31
CA LEU A 76 -12.45 -2.59 -1.07
C LEU A 76 -13.93 -2.88 -0.85
N ILE A 77 -14.61 -1.98 -0.15
CA ILE A 77 -16.04 -2.08 0.12
C ILE A 77 -16.82 -1.39 -1.00
N GLY A 78 -17.75 -2.14 -1.58
CA GLY A 78 -18.70 -1.69 -2.57
C GLY A 78 -19.72 -0.69 -2.02
N LYS A 79 -20.36 0.03 -2.93
CA LYS A 79 -21.55 0.87 -2.65
C LYS A 79 -22.70 0.08 -2.00
N ASP A 80 -22.72 -1.23 -2.21
CA ASP A 80 -23.66 -2.19 -1.65
C ASP A 80 -23.27 -2.72 -0.26
N GLY A 81 -22.14 -2.27 0.31
CA GLY A 81 -21.61 -2.78 1.57
C GLY A 81 -21.00 -4.19 1.46
N LYS A 82 -20.77 -4.70 0.24
CA LYS A 82 -20.12 -5.98 0.01
C LYS A 82 -18.64 -5.80 -0.33
N PRO A 83 -17.76 -6.68 0.15
CA PRO A 83 -16.38 -6.73 -0.34
C PRO A 83 -16.32 -6.95 -1.85
N LYS A 84 -15.48 -6.20 -2.55
CA LYS A 84 -15.24 -6.32 -4.00
C LYS A 84 -13.83 -6.81 -4.30
N LYS A 85 -12.85 -6.39 -3.52
CA LYS A 85 -11.44 -6.77 -3.67
C LYS A 85 -10.77 -6.84 -2.32
N ILE A 86 -9.86 -7.79 -2.14
CA ILE A 86 -9.09 -7.96 -0.91
C ILE A 86 -7.60 -8.00 -1.27
N LYS A 87 -6.79 -7.33 -0.47
CA LYS A 87 -5.33 -7.39 -0.52
C LYS A 87 -4.82 -7.75 0.86
N VAL A 88 -3.97 -8.76 0.96
CA VAL A 88 -3.24 -9.05 2.19
C VAL A 88 -2.10 -8.03 2.31
N THR A 89 -2.08 -7.23 3.37
CA THR A 89 -1.08 -6.17 3.55
C THR A 89 -0.02 -6.54 4.57
N ASN A 90 -0.40 -7.24 5.64
CA ASN A 90 0.53 -7.66 6.66
C ASN A 90 0.11 -9.02 7.23
N VAL A 91 1.10 -9.88 7.49
CA VAL A 91 0.91 -11.16 8.14
C VAL A 91 1.98 -11.31 9.20
N LYS A 92 1.56 -11.54 10.44
CA LYS A 92 2.43 -11.88 11.56
C LYS A 92 2.04 -13.26 12.03
N THR A 93 3.01 -14.17 12.13
CA THR A 93 2.79 -15.50 12.69
C THR A 93 3.50 -15.61 14.02
N SER A 94 2.86 -16.24 14.99
CA SER A 94 3.44 -16.55 16.30
C SER A 94 3.28 -18.04 16.60
N PHE A 95 4.28 -18.63 17.23
CA PHE A 95 4.22 -20.02 17.68
C PHE A 95 3.88 -20.01 19.17
N MET A 96 2.87 -20.76 19.60
CA MET A 96 2.66 -20.99 21.04
C MET A 96 3.86 -21.77 21.57
N LYS A 97 4.57 -21.21 22.55
CA LYS A 97 5.78 -21.81 23.10
C LYS A 97 5.47 -23.14 23.78
N GLU A 98 6.01 -24.22 23.23
CA GLU A 98 6.46 -25.37 24.01
C GLU A 98 7.84 -25.78 23.45
N SER A 99 8.89 -25.30 24.13
CA SER A 99 10.24 -25.87 24.17
C SER A 99 11.17 -25.78 22.93
N SER A 100 12.17 -24.88 23.08
CA SER A 100 13.56 -25.04 22.64
C SER A 100 14.00 -24.70 21.21
N VAL A 101 13.12 -24.41 20.27
CA VAL A 101 13.59 -23.87 18.98
C VAL A 101 13.74 -22.35 19.09
N LYS A 102 14.98 -21.88 19.24
CA LYS A 102 15.37 -20.47 19.07
C LYS A 102 15.01 -20.05 17.64
N GLN A 103 13.78 -19.58 17.42
CA GLN A 103 13.37 -18.94 16.17
C GLN A 103 14.02 -17.53 16.11
N THR A 104 15.34 -17.50 15.96
CA THR A 104 16.15 -16.29 15.79
C THR A 104 16.15 -15.90 14.32
N ALA A 105 15.04 -15.35 13.85
CA ALA A 105 15.04 -14.41 12.73
C ALA A 105 13.65 -13.77 12.67
N SER A 106 13.62 -12.45 12.65
CA SER A 106 12.46 -11.56 12.61
C SER A 106 11.63 -11.66 11.32
N THR A 107 11.64 -12.83 10.66
CA THR A 107 10.97 -13.12 9.39
C THR A 107 10.03 -14.30 9.62
N PRO A 108 8.70 -14.14 9.43
CA PRO A 108 7.75 -15.25 9.44
C PRO A 108 8.25 -16.35 8.50
N ASP A 109 8.27 -17.61 8.94
CA ASP A 109 8.51 -18.71 8.00
C ASP A 109 7.42 -18.60 6.91
N PRO A 110 7.82 -18.31 5.64
CA PRO A 110 6.88 -18.04 4.57
C PRO A 110 5.95 -19.23 4.31
N LYS A 111 6.31 -20.43 4.78
CA LYS A 111 5.45 -21.61 4.75
C LYS A 111 4.15 -21.39 5.50
N TYR A 112 4.20 -20.94 6.76
CA TYR A 112 2.99 -20.83 7.60
C TYR A 112 2.17 -19.58 7.28
N ALA A 113 2.80 -18.46 6.91
CA ALA A 113 2.09 -17.23 6.55
C ALA A 113 1.07 -17.45 5.42
N LYS A 114 1.44 -18.23 4.40
CA LYS A 114 0.59 -18.53 3.24
C LYS A 114 -0.66 -19.35 3.59
N LEU A 115 -0.63 -20.15 4.66
CA LEU A 115 -1.75 -21.01 5.06
C LEU A 115 -3.00 -20.22 5.40
N PHE A 116 -2.82 -19.01 5.93
CA PHE A 116 -3.92 -18.18 6.41
C PHE A 116 -4.52 -17.27 5.33
N HIS A 117 -3.83 -17.07 4.18
CA HIS A 117 -4.28 -16.16 3.13
C HIS A 117 -5.66 -16.55 2.58
N LYS A 118 -5.82 -17.80 2.13
CA LYS A 118 -7.05 -18.27 1.51
C LYS A 118 -8.23 -18.26 2.50
N PRO A 119 -8.12 -18.84 3.71
CA PRO A 119 -9.22 -18.80 4.68
C PRO A 119 -9.62 -17.39 5.09
N SER A 120 -8.64 -16.48 5.22
CA SER A 120 -8.89 -15.06 5.49
C SER A 120 -9.73 -14.40 4.39
N ILE A 121 -9.32 -14.57 3.13
CA ILE A 121 -10.01 -13.99 1.98
C ILE A 121 -11.43 -14.57 1.86
N ASP A 122 -11.55 -15.89 1.91
CA ASP A 122 -12.84 -16.58 1.74
C ASP A 122 -13.84 -16.19 2.82
N ALA A 123 -13.38 -16.01 4.05
CA ALA A 123 -14.22 -15.58 5.16
C ALA A 123 -14.66 -14.13 4.99
N VAL A 124 -13.72 -13.21 4.73
CA VAL A 124 -14.05 -11.78 4.60
C VAL A 124 -14.92 -11.52 3.39
N MET A 125 -14.78 -12.26 2.29
CA MET A 125 -15.72 -12.18 1.15
C MET A 125 -17.17 -12.50 1.53
N LYS A 126 -17.39 -13.26 2.61
CA LYS A 126 -18.73 -13.58 3.14
C LYS A 126 -19.25 -12.53 4.12
N TRP A 127 -18.43 -11.55 4.54
CA TRP A 127 -18.86 -10.50 5.46
C TRP A 127 -19.84 -9.53 4.80
N ARG A 128 -20.54 -8.77 5.64
CA ARG A 128 -21.37 -7.62 5.22
C ARG A 128 -20.94 -6.40 6.02
N PHE A 129 -20.86 -5.27 5.33
CA PHE A 129 -20.51 -3.98 5.91
C PHE A 129 -21.67 -3.01 5.75
N THR A 130 -21.70 -1.96 6.58
CA THR A 130 -22.53 -0.79 6.30
C THR A 130 -22.06 -0.14 5.00
N LYS A 131 -22.98 0.51 4.29
CA LYS A 131 -22.64 1.18 3.04
C LYS A 131 -21.76 2.40 3.36
N PRO A 132 -20.63 2.58 2.67
CA PRO A 132 -19.85 3.81 2.81
C PRO A 132 -20.66 4.99 2.29
N LEU A 133 -20.85 6.03 3.12
CA LEU A 133 -21.61 7.23 2.76
C LEU A 133 -20.71 8.44 2.79
N LYS A 134 -20.76 9.20 1.69
CA LYS A 134 -20.18 10.55 1.60
C LYS A 134 -21.09 11.59 2.29
N PRO A 135 -20.59 12.82 2.51
CA PRO A 135 -21.41 13.93 3.02
C PRO A 135 -22.65 14.21 2.17
N ASP A 136 -22.53 14.09 0.84
CA ASP A 136 -23.61 14.23 -0.15
C ASP A 136 -24.66 13.09 -0.13
N SER A 137 -24.56 12.17 0.83
CA SER A 137 -25.40 10.96 0.97
C SER A 137 -25.28 9.96 -0.19
N THR A 138 -24.31 10.12 -1.09
CA THR A 138 -24.00 9.15 -2.13
C THR A 138 -23.06 8.06 -1.59
N THR A 139 -23.15 6.87 -2.19
CA THR A 139 -22.29 5.75 -1.84
C THR A 139 -20.98 5.77 -2.63
N ALA A 140 -19.86 5.50 -1.95
CA ALA A 140 -18.53 5.45 -2.55
C ALA A 140 -17.93 4.03 -2.57
N LEU A 141 -16.82 3.85 -3.28
CA LEU A 141 -15.94 2.69 -3.10
C LEU A 141 -14.82 3.09 -2.14
N VAL A 142 -14.59 2.30 -1.09
CA VAL A 142 -13.67 2.68 -0.01
C VAL A 142 -12.82 1.50 0.42
N TRP A 143 -11.51 1.73 0.62
CA TRP A 143 -10.63 0.74 1.22
C TRP A 143 -10.69 0.81 2.75
N VAL A 144 -10.88 -0.33 3.39
CA VAL A 144 -10.86 -0.48 4.86
C VAL A 144 -9.88 -1.56 5.27
N ASN A 145 -9.18 -1.31 6.38
CA ASN A 145 -8.27 -2.29 6.97
C ASN A 145 -9.01 -3.17 7.98
N VAL A 146 -8.99 -4.47 7.75
CA VAL A 146 -9.66 -5.49 8.57
C VAL A 146 -8.60 -6.36 9.22
N PRO A 147 -8.43 -6.28 10.55
CA PRO A 147 -7.58 -7.21 11.28
C PRO A 147 -8.30 -8.54 11.52
N LEU A 148 -7.63 -9.65 11.24
CA LEU A 148 -8.06 -11.00 11.59
C LEU A 148 -7.04 -11.62 12.54
N LYS A 149 -7.53 -12.23 13.62
CA LYS A 149 -6.70 -12.92 14.61
C LYS A 149 -7.04 -14.41 14.63
N TYR A 150 -6.02 -15.23 14.50
CA TYR A 150 -6.07 -16.68 14.60
C TYR A 150 -5.40 -17.07 15.90
N GLN A 151 -6.21 -17.38 16.91
CA GLN A 151 -5.74 -17.82 18.22
C GLN A 151 -6.18 -19.25 18.48
N LEU A 152 -5.30 -20.03 19.11
CA LEU A 152 -5.66 -21.36 19.57
C LEU A 152 -6.29 -21.22 20.94
N THR A 153 -7.60 -21.43 20.99
CA THR A 153 -8.30 -21.52 22.27
C THR A 153 -8.03 -22.91 22.83
N THR A 154 -7.19 -23.01 23.85
CA THR A 154 -7.11 -24.23 24.65
C THR A 154 -8.46 -24.42 25.31
N GLN A 155 -9.28 -25.32 24.77
CA GLN A 155 -10.44 -25.83 25.50
C GLN A 155 -9.87 -26.55 26.73
N LYS A 156 -10.09 -25.96 27.90
CA LYS A 156 -9.67 -26.50 29.18
C LYS A 156 -10.51 -27.72 29.56
#